data_AF-A0A8J7FDC2-F1
#
_entry.id   AF-A0A8J7FDC2-F1
#
_cell.length_a   1.000
_cell.length_b   1.000
_cell.length_c   1.000
_cell.angle_alpha   90.00
_cell.angle_beta   90.00
_cell.angle_gamma   90.00
#
_symmetry.space_group_name_H-M   'P 1'
#
loop_
_entity.id
_entity.type
_entity.pdbx_description
1 polymer ?
#
loop_
_entity_poly.entity_id
_entity_poly.type
_entity_poly.pdbx_seq_one_letter_code
_entity_poly.pdbx_strand_id
1 'polypeptide(L)'
;MKSFSNRFGYQEVAEAEISIREDAPEGFRGFLVQLAYDNGFDPNKLRDLTCRVLRVRPDPNNWSMYPNIDNEVRELIDNCKWYKVYDLYERLLEVMSFNTYDYDIDAVEIEINEYLVENGIGWKVVEGLFEFRGPDSFEKIVKSSQKIEEESGHLTASKELHEAIRDLSRRPSPDNTGAIQHAMASLECVAREIVGDPKSNLGHIMKRVDNLIPPPLDDAVVKAWGYASENGRHIREGREPTEAEAELIVGLCASVGNYLVRKSA
;
A
#
# COMPACT_ATOMS: atom_id res chain seq x y z
N MET A 1 -14.78 -10.06 20.40
CA MET A 1 -14.83 -11.54 20.34
C MET A 1 -14.44 -11.94 18.91
N LYS A 2 -13.52 -12.89 18.70
CA LYS A 2 -13.15 -13.28 17.32
C LYS A 2 -14.40 -13.75 16.55
N SER A 3 -14.57 -13.26 15.32
CA SER A 3 -15.73 -13.57 14.47
C SER A 3 -15.87 -15.09 14.27
N PHE A 4 -17.06 -15.56 13.87
CA PHE A 4 -17.25 -16.96 13.53
C PHE A 4 -16.23 -17.41 12.47
N SER A 5 -16.07 -16.63 11.40
CA SER A 5 -15.13 -16.93 10.32
C SER A 5 -13.68 -17.05 10.82
N ASN A 6 -13.24 -16.13 11.69
CA ASN A 6 -11.88 -16.14 12.25
C ASN A 6 -11.67 -17.32 13.21
N ARG A 7 -12.70 -17.75 13.94
CA ARG A 7 -12.61 -18.89 14.87
C ARG A 7 -12.57 -20.23 14.15
N PHE A 8 -13.20 -20.34 12.99
CA PHE A 8 -13.37 -21.61 12.28
C PHE A 8 -12.55 -21.71 10.98
N GLY A 9 -11.67 -20.74 10.72
CA GLY A 9 -10.75 -20.81 9.59
C GLY A 9 -11.41 -20.60 8.24
N TYR A 10 -12.59 -19.98 8.18
CA TYR A 10 -13.24 -19.57 6.92
C TYR A 10 -12.58 -18.33 6.30
N GLN A 11 -11.34 -18.00 6.71
CA GLN A 11 -10.50 -16.96 6.14
C GLN A 11 -9.81 -17.39 4.84
N GLU A 12 -10.27 -18.45 4.17
CA GLU A 12 -10.21 -18.47 2.71
C GLU A 12 -11.14 -17.37 2.18
N VAL A 13 -10.85 -16.12 2.55
CA VAL A 13 -11.25 -14.96 1.76
C VAL A 13 -10.64 -15.27 0.41
N ALA A 14 -11.48 -15.69 -0.53
CA ALA A 14 -11.11 -15.57 -1.93
C ALA A 14 -10.89 -14.08 -2.11
N GLU A 15 -9.64 -13.64 -1.97
CA GLU A 15 -9.24 -12.25 -2.10
C GLU A 15 -9.90 -11.74 -3.37
N ALA A 16 -10.81 -10.78 -3.21
CA ALA A 16 -11.56 -10.31 -4.34
C ALA A 16 -10.56 -9.66 -5.30
N GLU A 17 -10.64 -10.04 -6.57
CA GLU A 17 -9.84 -9.39 -7.61
C GLU A 17 -10.03 -7.88 -7.51
N ILE A 18 -8.93 -7.14 -7.64
CA ILE A 18 -8.96 -5.68 -7.54
C ILE A 18 -9.82 -5.15 -8.68
N SER A 19 -10.95 -4.55 -8.32
CA SER A 19 -11.93 -3.98 -9.25
C SER A 19 -12.21 -2.51 -8.97
N ILE A 20 -11.84 -2.02 -7.79
CA ILE A 20 -12.06 -0.65 -7.36
C ILE A 20 -10.71 -0.02 -7.01
N ARG A 21 -10.33 1.05 -7.72
CA ARG A 21 -9.09 1.81 -7.44
C ARG A 21 -9.37 3.27 -7.09
N GLU A 22 -10.14 3.98 -7.90
CA GLU A 22 -10.40 5.43 -7.69
C GLU A 22 -11.88 5.68 -7.39
N ASP A 23 -12.42 4.94 -6.44
CA ASP A 23 -13.78 5.11 -5.97
C ASP A 23 -13.92 4.65 -4.50
N ALA A 24 -14.98 5.11 -3.85
CA ALA A 24 -15.39 4.68 -2.52
C ALA A 24 -16.85 4.21 -2.63
N PRO A 25 -17.09 2.90 -2.79
CA PRO A 25 -18.44 2.36 -2.97
C PRO A 25 -19.31 2.63 -1.74
N GLU A 26 -20.64 2.61 -1.91
CA GLU A 26 -21.61 2.81 -0.82
C GLU A 26 -21.33 1.90 0.39
N GLY A 27 -20.96 0.65 0.13
CA GLY A 27 -20.56 -0.30 1.18
C GLY A 27 -19.39 0.23 2.02
N PHE A 28 -18.36 0.80 1.39
CA PHE A 28 -17.19 1.31 2.09
C PHE A 28 -17.53 2.55 2.92
N ARG A 29 -18.36 3.43 2.37
CA ARG A 29 -18.87 4.63 3.06
C ARG A 29 -19.64 4.27 4.32
N GLY A 30 -20.57 3.31 4.21
CA GLY A 30 -21.33 2.81 5.35
C GLY A 30 -20.45 2.10 6.38
N PHE A 31 -19.50 1.27 5.92
CA PHE A 31 -18.53 0.60 6.77
C PHE A 31 -17.69 1.58 7.59
N LEU A 32 -17.21 2.68 6.99
CA LEU A 32 -16.39 3.66 7.71
C LEU A 32 -17.14 4.31 8.88
N VAL A 33 -18.43 4.59 8.71
CA VAL A 33 -19.29 5.11 9.80
C VAL A 33 -19.40 4.09 10.92
N GLN A 34 -19.64 2.82 10.57
CA GLN A 34 -19.76 1.74 11.54
C GLN A 34 -18.44 1.52 12.30
N LEU A 35 -17.31 1.48 11.58
CA LEU A 35 -15.97 1.35 12.14
C LEU A 35 -15.68 2.46 13.16
N ALA A 36 -16.05 3.71 12.85
CA ALA A 36 -15.89 4.83 13.78
C ALA A 36 -16.74 4.63 15.05
N TYR A 37 -17.99 4.18 14.91
CA TYR A 37 -18.90 3.97 16.04
C TYR A 37 -18.48 2.81 16.94
N ASP A 38 -18.05 1.70 16.35
CA ASP A 38 -17.55 0.54 17.10
C ASP A 38 -16.25 0.88 17.87
N ASN A 39 -15.52 1.90 17.39
CA ASN A 39 -14.35 2.45 18.04
C ASN A 39 -14.63 3.77 18.76
N GLY A 40 -15.81 3.93 19.36
CA GLY A 40 -16.07 4.95 20.39
C GLY A 40 -16.33 6.38 19.90
N PHE A 41 -16.51 6.59 18.60
CA PHE A 41 -17.05 7.84 18.08
C PHE A 41 -18.57 7.82 18.21
N ASP A 42 -19.15 8.91 18.72
CA ASP A 42 -20.60 9.12 18.62
C ASP A 42 -20.91 10.01 17.40
N PRO A 43 -22.19 10.14 16.98
CA PRO A 43 -22.55 10.97 15.85
C PRO A 43 -22.10 12.43 15.94
N ASN A 44 -22.00 13.03 17.14
CA ASN A 44 -21.52 14.41 17.28
C ASN A 44 -20.03 14.50 16.95
N LYS A 45 -19.21 13.60 17.53
CA LYS A 45 -17.77 13.56 17.26
C LYS A 45 -17.49 13.29 15.78
N LEU A 46 -18.22 12.33 15.20
CA LEU A 46 -18.05 11.98 13.79
C LEU A 46 -18.53 13.11 12.86
N ARG A 47 -19.61 13.82 13.20
CA ARG A 47 -20.03 15.03 12.47
C ARG A 47 -18.96 16.11 12.50
N ASP A 48 -18.42 16.42 13.68
CA ASP A 48 -17.38 17.44 13.80
C ASP A 48 -16.15 17.10 12.96
N LEU A 49 -15.75 15.83 12.94
CA LEU A 49 -14.65 15.33 12.11
C LEU A 49 -14.98 15.45 10.62
N THR A 50 -16.14 14.92 10.21
CA THR A 50 -16.60 14.89 8.82
C THR A 50 -16.74 16.31 8.25
N CYS A 51 -17.39 17.21 8.99
CA CYS A 51 -17.52 18.61 8.59
C CYS A 51 -16.16 19.30 8.40
N ARG A 52 -15.16 19.01 9.25
CA ARG A 52 -13.80 19.55 9.10
C ARG A 52 -13.10 19.01 7.85
N VAL A 53 -13.16 17.70 7.62
CA VAL A 53 -12.54 17.04 6.45
C VAL A 53 -13.17 17.56 5.14
N LEU A 54 -14.50 17.67 5.12
CA LEU A 54 -15.26 18.15 3.96
C LEU A 54 -15.30 19.68 3.84
N ARG A 55 -14.85 20.41 4.86
CA ARG A 55 -14.89 21.88 4.95
C ARG A 55 -16.31 22.44 4.78
N VAL A 56 -17.28 21.80 5.40
CA VAL A 56 -18.68 22.22 5.42
C VAL A 56 -19.10 22.58 6.85
N ARG A 57 -20.19 23.34 6.97
CA ARG A 57 -20.77 23.69 8.27
C ARG A 57 -21.80 22.61 8.67
N PRO A 58 -21.84 22.18 9.95
CA PRO A 58 -22.91 21.32 10.42
C PRO A 58 -24.27 22.03 10.36
N ASP A 59 -25.33 21.30 10.04
CA ASP A 59 -26.69 21.83 10.03
C ASP A 59 -27.16 22.10 11.47
N PRO A 60 -27.40 23.37 11.86
CA PRO A 60 -27.86 23.70 13.22
C PRO A 60 -29.25 23.14 13.54
N ASN A 61 -30.04 22.73 12.54
CA ASN A 61 -31.36 22.13 12.74
C ASN A 61 -31.27 20.64 13.10
N ASN A 62 -30.13 19.99 12.86
CA ASN A 62 -29.89 18.60 13.23
C ASN A 62 -29.26 18.53 14.63
N TRP A 63 -30.11 18.57 15.66
CA TRP A 63 -29.67 18.64 17.06
C TRP A 63 -29.79 17.31 17.82
N SER A 64 -30.64 16.38 17.37
CA SER A 64 -30.75 15.07 18.03
C SER A 64 -29.68 14.11 17.50
N MET A 65 -28.93 13.49 18.41
CA MET A 65 -27.84 12.58 18.08
C MET A 65 -28.28 11.47 17.11
N TYR A 66 -29.42 10.87 17.40
CA TYR A 66 -30.12 9.97 16.49
C TYR A 66 -31.56 10.48 16.27
N PRO A 67 -32.13 10.31 15.07
CA PRO A 67 -31.44 9.94 13.83
C PRO A 67 -30.77 11.14 13.14
N ASN A 68 -31.03 12.39 13.57
CA ASN A 68 -30.74 13.57 12.75
C ASN A 68 -29.24 13.81 12.48
N ILE A 69 -28.39 13.76 13.51
CA ILE A 69 -26.94 13.98 13.36
C ILE A 69 -26.29 12.78 12.64
N ASP A 70 -26.69 11.55 12.97
CA ASP A 70 -26.24 10.34 12.26
C ASP A 70 -26.59 10.40 10.77
N ASN A 71 -27.84 10.76 10.42
CA ASN A 71 -28.27 10.93 9.03
C ASN A 71 -27.46 12.03 8.32
N GLU A 72 -27.22 13.16 8.98
CA GLU A 72 -26.36 14.23 8.43
C GLU A 72 -24.96 13.71 8.10
N VAL A 73 -24.35 12.94 9.01
CA VAL A 73 -23.03 12.32 8.79
C VAL A 73 -23.06 11.39 7.58
N ARG A 74 -24.05 10.48 7.52
CA ARG A 74 -24.20 9.53 6.40
C ARG A 74 -24.38 10.27 5.09
N GLU A 75 -25.29 11.24 5.02
CA GLU A 75 -25.51 12.05 3.82
C GLU A 75 -24.26 12.81 3.38
N LEU A 76 -23.50 13.37 4.33
CA LEU A 76 -22.25 14.06 4.02
C LEU A 76 -21.20 13.11 3.44
N ILE A 77 -21.04 11.92 4.02
CA ILE A 77 -20.09 10.90 3.55
C ILE A 77 -20.56 10.32 2.22
N ASP A 78 -21.83 10.02 2.03
CA ASP A 78 -22.38 9.46 0.79
C ASP A 78 -22.22 10.39 -0.40
N ASN A 79 -22.40 11.71 -0.18
CA ASN A 79 -22.35 12.71 -1.25
C ASN A 79 -20.95 13.31 -1.49
N CYS A 80 -19.95 13.00 -0.66
CA CYS A 80 -18.61 13.55 -0.84
C CYS A 80 -17.83 12.86 -1.99
N LYS A 81 -16.79 13.54 -2.48
CA LYS A 81 -15.86 12.94 -3.46
C LYS A 81 -15.20 11.71 -2.86
N TRP A 82 -14.99 10.66 -3.65
CA TRP A 82 -14.48 9.37 -3.15
C TRP A 82 -13.23 9.50 -2.29
N TYR A 83 -12.25 10.33 -2.71
CA TYR A 83 -10.99 10.53 -1.98
C TYR A 83 -11.19 11.17 -0.60
N LYS A 84 -12.33 11.85 -0.36
CA LYS A 84 -12.67 12.38 0.96
C LYS A 84 -13.08 11.32 1.97
N VAL A 85 -13.48 10.13 1.52
CA VAL A 85 -13.74 8.98 2.39
C VAL A 85 -12.42 8.46 2.96
N TYR A 86 -11.38 8.42 2.12
CA TYR A 86 -10.02 8.06 2.54
C TYR A 86 -9.42 9.12 3.47
N ASP A 87 -9.53 10.42 3.13
CA ASP A 87 -9.13 11.52 4.04
C ASP A 87 -9.83 11.42 5.42
N LEU A 88 -11.10 11.01 5.44
CA LEU A 88 -11.88 10.87 6.67
C LEU A 88 -11.34 9.73 7.55
N TYR A 89 -10.99 8.59 6.96
CA TYR A 89 -10.37 7.49 7.68
C TYR A 89 -9.00 7.86 8.24
N GLU A 90 -8.11 8.47 7.44
CA GLU A 90 -6.78 8.88 7.93
C GLU A 90 -6.91 9.88 9.08
N ARG A 91 -7.88 10.81 8.98
CA ARG A 91 -8.16 11.76 10.06
C ARG A 91 -8.80 11.10 11.29
N LEU A 92 -9.60 10.05 11.11
CA LEU A 92 -10.15 9.24 12.20
C LEU A 92 -9.01 8.59 13.00
N LEU A 93 -8.08 7.92 12.31
CA LEU A 93 -6.91 7.31 12.93
C LEU A 93 -5.97 8.34 13.59
N GLU A 94 -5.79 9.51 12.99
CA GLU A 94 -5.00 10.57 13.60
C GLU A 94 -5.61 11.01 14.95
N VAL A 95 -6.94 11.13 15.03
CA VAL A 95 -7.64 11.44 16.29
C VAL A 95 -7.48 10.32 17.32
N MET A 96 -7.58 9.06 16.91
CA MET A 96 -7.36 7.91 17.79
C MET A 96 -5.91 7.86 18.31
N SER A 97 -4.94 8.17 17.45
CA SER A 97 -3.51 8.23 17.77
C SER A 97 -3.15 9.28 18.83
N PHE A 98 -3.94 10.34 19.00
CA PHE A 98 -3.72 11.30 20.08
C PHE A 98 -4.15 10.77 21.46
N ASN A 99 -4.99 9.74 21.53
CA ASN A 99 -5.51 9.15 22.77
C ASN A 99 -5.34 7.62 22.75
N THR A 100 -4.10 7.13 22.55
CA THR A 100 -3.80 5.70 22.36
C THR A 100 -4.23 4.78 23.52
N TYR A 101 -4.49 5.32 24.72
CA TYR A 101 -5.01 4.53 25.84
C TYR A 101 -6.46 4.08 25.65
N ASP A 102 -7.22 4.76 24.78
CA ASP A 102 -8.65 4.53 24.58
C ASP A 102 -8.94 3.68 23.32
N TYR A 103 -7.94 3.44 22.46
CA TYR A 103 -8.13 2.84 21.14
C TYR A 103 -7.09 1.76 20.83
N ASP A 104 -7.56 0.64 20.24
CA ASP A 104 -6.70 -0.41 19.70
C ASP A 104 -6.49 -0.14 18.19
N ILE A 105 -5.48 0.68 17.88
CA ILE A 105 -5.20 1.14 16.51
C ILE A 105 -4.86 -0.04 15.59
N ASP A 106 -4.10 -1.01 16.09
CA ASP A 106 -3.73 -2.21 15.34
C ASP A 106 -4.98 -3.01 14.95
N ALA A 107 -5.96 -3.14 15.87
CA ALA A 107 -7.22 -3.79 15.56
C ALA A 107 -8.03 -3.04 14.49
N VAL A 108 -8.06 -1.71 14.54
CA VAL A 108 -8.73 -0.87 13.53
C VAL A 108 -8.08 -1.03 12.16
N GLU A 109 -6.76 -0.99 12.08
CA GLU A 109 -6.01 -1.19 10.83
C GLU A 109 -6.20 -2.59 10.25
N ILE A 110 -6.27 -3.62 11.10
CA ILE A 110 -6.60 -4.98 10.67
C ILE A 110 -8.01 -5.02 10.07
N GLU A 111 -8.99 -4.47 10.76
CA GLU A 111 -10.40 -4.52 10.36
C GLU A 111 -10.66 -3.80 9.02
N ILE A 112 -10.09 -2.61 8.82
CA ILE A 112 -10.20 -1.92 7.53
C ILE A 112 -9.52 -2.70 6.41
N ASN A 113 -8.33 -3.28 6.65
CA ASN A 113 -7.60 -4.00 5.62
C ASN A 113 -8.33 -5.29 5.22
N GLU A 114 -8.93 -6.00 6.19
CA GLU A 114 -9.83 -7.12 5.91
C GLU A 114 -10.99 -6.68 5.00
N TYR A 115 -11.66 -5.57 5.32
CA TYR A 115 -12.74 -5.02 4.50
C TYR A 115 -12.28 -4.67 3.06
N LEU A 116 -11.14 -3.99 2.90
CA LEU A 116 -10.62 -3.57 1.59
C LEU A 116 -10.28 -4.78 0.71
N VAL A 117 -9.71 -5.83 1.29
CA VAL A 117 -9.37 -7.10 0.61
C VAL A 117 -10.63 -7.85 0.20
N GLU A 118 -11.60 -8.00 1.11
CA GLU A 118 -12.87 -8.69 0.87
C GLU A 118 -13.71 -8.03 -0.23
N ASN A 119 -13.59 -6.71 -0.39
CA ASN A 119 -14.38 -5.92 -1.34
C ASN A 119 -13.61 -5.51 -2.61
N GLY A 120 -12.40 -6.02 -2.83
CA GLY A 120 -11.65 -5.80 -4.07
C GLY A 120 -11.19 -4.35 -4.25
N ILE A 121 -11.01 -3.61 -3.15
CA ILE A 121 -10.52 -2.23 -3.14
C ILE A 121 -8.99 -2.25 -3.17
N GLY A 122 -8.41 -1.60 -4.16
CA GLY A 122 -6.98 -1.62 -4.47
C GLY A 122 -6.09 -0.73 -3.61
N TRP A 123 -6.49 -0.51 -2.36
CA TRP A 123 -5.75 0.21 -1.33
C TRP A 123 -5.58 -0.68 -0.10
N LYS A 124 -4.53 -0.42 0.67
CA LYS A 124 -4.30 -1.00 2.00
C LYS A 124 -3.87 0.11 2.95
N VAL A 125 -4.05 -0.09 4.25
CA VAL A 125 -3.57 0.84 5.27
C VAL A 125 -2.28 0.30 5.88
N VAL A 126 -1.24 1.14 5.93
CA VAL A 126 0.04 0.88 6.57
C VAL A 126 0.42 2.12 7.38
N GLU A 127 0.62 1.96 8.69
CA GLU A 127 0.97 3.08 9.61
C GLU A 127 -0.02 4.26 9.50
N GLY A 128 -1.31 3.92 9.42
CA GLY A 128 -2.43 4.85 9.35
C GLY A 128 -2.65 5.56 8.03
N LEU A 129 -1.87 5.25 7.00
CA LEU A 129 -1.96 5.88 5.68
C LEU A 129 -2.38 4.87 4.61
N PHE A 130 -3.14 5.33 3.61
CA PHE A 130 -3.46 4.49 2.46
C PHE A 130 -2.28 4.37 1.50
N GLU A 131 -1.93 3.12 1.19
CA GLU A 131 -0.91 2.75 0.21
C GLU A 131 -1.49 1.84 -0.88
N PHE A 132 -0.78 1.78 -2.00
CA PHE A 132 -1.06 0.88 -3.10
C PHE A 132 -1.16 -0.57 -2.63
N ARG A 133 -2.24 -1.24 -3.05
CA ARG A 133 -2.41 -2.68 -2.92
C ARG A 133 -2.35 -3.33 -4.30
N GLY A 134 -1.37 -4.21 -4.51
CA GLY A 134 -1.33 -5.09 -5.67
C GLY A 134 -2.14 -6.37 -5.44
N PRO A 135 -2.18 -7.28 -6.42
CA PRO A 135 -2.71 -8.62 -6.23
C PRO A 135 -1.98 -9.37 -5.08
N ASP A 136 -2.64 -10.33 -4.45
CA ASP A 136 -2.09 -11.20 -3.38
C ASP A 136 -0.64 -11.66 -3.63
N SER A 137 -0.35 -12.11 -4.86
CA SER A 137 0.97 -12.61 -5.25
C SER A 137 2.04 -11.51 -5.18
N PHE A 138 1.69 -10.28 -5.56
CA PHE A 138 2.52 -9.09 -5.43
C PHE A 138 2.72 -8.71 -3.96
N GLU A 139 1.65 -8.67 -3.18
CA GLU A 139 1.70 -8.28 -1.76
C GLU A 139 2.55 -9.25 -0.93
N LYS A 140 2.37 -10.56 -1.16
CA LYS A 140 3.17 -11.61 -0.50
C LYS A 140 4.64 -11.50 -0.82
N ILE A 141 5.00 -11.25 -2.10
CA ILE A 141 6.41 -11.19 -2.48
C ILE A 141 7.09 -9.92 -1.96
N VAL A 142 6.43 -8.75 -2.06
CA VAL A 142 6.96 -7.48 -1.54
C VAL A 142 7.15 -7.56 -0.04
N LYS A 143 6.12 -8.00 0.71
CA LYS A 143 6.20 -8.15 2.17
C LYS A 143 7.29 -9.14 2.59
N SER A 144 7.41 -10.27 1.89
CA SER A 144 8.48 -11.22 2.18
C SER A 144 9.86 -10.67 1.86
N SER A 145 10.00 -9.82 0.83
CA SER A 145 11.29 -9.21 0.45
C SER A 145 11.71 -8.16 1.47
N GLN A 146 10.82 -7.23 1.84
CA GLN A 146 11.12 -6.22 2.87
C GLN A 146 11.56 -6.87 4.19
N LYS A 147 10.81 -7.89 4.63
CA LYS A 147 11.13 -8.63 5.85
C LYS A 147 12.50 -9.31 5.79
N ILE A 148 12.81 -10.03 4.70
CA ILE A 148 14.09 -10.75 4.62
C ILE A 148 15.27 -9.80 4.46
N GLU A 149 15.08 -8.68 3.74
CA GLU A 149 16.07 -7.62 3.60
C GLU A 149 16.37 -6.99 4.97
N GLU A 150 15.36 -6.70 5.78
CA GLU A 150 15.53 -6.19 7.14
C GLU A 150 16.23 -7.18 8.07
N GLU A 151 15.78 -8.43 8.10
CA GLU A 151 16.36 -9.50 8.93
C GLU A 151 17.81 -9.81 8.54
N SER A 152 18.18 -9.59 7.27
CA SER A 152 19.54 -9.77 6.76
C SER A 152 20.40 -8.51 6.83
N GLY A 153 19.89 -7.41 7.39
CA GLY A 153 20.62 -6.15 7.55
C GLY A 153 20.72 -5.28 6.29
N HIS A 154 20.02 -5.63 5.21
CA HIS A 154 19.92 -4.85 3.97
C HIS A 154 18.90 -3.70 4.09
N LEU A 155 19.04 -2.87 5.12
CA LEU A 155 18.07 -1.82 5.48
C LEU A 155 17.83 -0.80 4.36
N THR A 156 18.86 -0.47 3.58
CA THR A 156 18.71 0.43 2.42
C THR A 156 17.85 -0.21 1.34
N ALA A 157 18.01 -1.51 1.07
CA ALA A 157 17.20 -2.20 0.07
C ALA A 157 15.72 -2.24 0.47
N SER A 158 15.41 -2.52 1.74
CA SER A 158 14.03 -2.52 2.24
C SER A 158 13.39 -1.13 2.10
N LYS A 159 14.14 -0.07 2.45
CA LYS A 159 13.69 1.32 2.29
C LYS A 159 13.41 1.67 0.84
N GLU A 160 14.31 1.35 -0.08
CA GLU A 160 14.11 1.59 -1.51
C GLU A 160 12.88 0.83 -2.04
N LEU A 161 12.65 -0.40 -1.58
CA LEU A 161 11.44 -1.14 -1.96
C LEU A 161 10.16 -0.51 -1.38
N HIS A 162 10.22 0.04 -0.16
CA HIS A 162 9.12 0.80 0.43
C HIS A 162 8.83 2.10 -0.34
N GLU A 163 9.86 2.86 -0.73
CA GLU A 163 9.68 4.06 -1.57
C GLU A 163 9.07 3.72 -2.93
N ALA A 164 9.40 2.56 -3.52
CA ALA A 164 8.76 2.12 -4.75
C ALA A 164 7.23 1.93 -4.60
N ILE A 165 6.76 1.44 -3.44
CA ILE A 165 5.33 1.33 -3.12
C ILE A 165 4.71 2.72 -2.92
N ARG A 166 5.41 3.64 -2.25
CA ARG A 166 4.95 5.04 -2.12
C ARG A 166 4.77 5.72 -3.46
N ASP A 167 5.65 5.44 -4.41
CA ASP A 167 5.55 5.98 -5.77
C ASP A 167 4.35 5.44 -6.55
N LEU A 168 4.05 4.14 -6.43
CA LEU A 168 2.81 3.54 -6.94
C LEU A 168 1.55 4.13 -6.27
N SER A 169 1.67 4.57 -5.02
CA SER A 169 0.58 5.12 -4.23
C SER A 169 0.24 6.57 -4.59
N ARG A 170 1.15 7.30 -5.25
CA ARG A 170 0.94 8.73 -5.57
C ARG A 170 -0.31 8.93 -6.44
N ARG A 171 -1.06 10.00 -6.15
CA ARG A 171 -2.25 10.41 -6.90
C ARG A 171 -2.26 11.94 -7.08
N PRO A 172 -2.92 12.49 -8.11
CA PRO A 172 -3.80 11.83 -9.10
C PRO A 172 -3.06 11.02 -10.18
N SER A 173 -1.74 11.15 -10.26
CA SER A 173 -0.90 10.37 -11.18
C SER A 173 0.15 9.60 -10.38
N PRO A 174 0.25 8.27 -10.52
CA PRO A 174 1.32 7.50 -9.89
C PRO A 174 2.69 7.88 -10.48
N ASP A 175 3.74 7.80 -9.67
CA ASP A 175 5.11 7.98 -10.15
C ASP A 175 5.68 6.63 -10.62
N ASN A 176 5.15 6.11 -11.73
CA ASN A 176 5.55 4.81 -12.28
C ASN A 176 7.07 4.73 -12.55
N THR A 177 7.64 5.85 -12.98
CA THR A 177 9.07 6.00 -13.21
C THR A 177 9.85 5.86 -11.91
N GLY A 178 9.46 6.62 -10.88
CA GLY A 178 10.05 6.54 -9.54
C GLY A 178 9.96 5.12 -8.98
N ALA A 179 8.80 4.48 -9.06
CA ALA A 179 8.59 3.11 -8.61
C ALA A 179 9.58 2.12 -9.26
N ILE A 180 9.78 2.21 -10.57
CA ILE A 180 10.76 1.41 -11.31
C ILE A 180 12.20 1.70 -10.86
N GLN A 181 12.54 2.97 -10.66
CA GLN A 181 13.89 3.36 -10.22
C GLN A 181 14.21 2.84 -8.82
N HIS A 182 13.30 3.06 -7.86
CA HIS A 182 13.45 2.66 -6.47
C HIS A 182 13.45 1.13 -6.31
N ALA A 183 12.59 0.40 -7.02
CA ALA A 183 12.63 -1.06 -7.02
C ALA A 183 13.96 -1.61 -7.57
N MET A 184 14.45 -1.04 -8.68
CA MET A 184 15.74 -1.46 -9.25
C MET A 184 16.93 -1.07 -8.36
N ALA A 185 16.83 0.05 -7.63
CA ALA A 185 17.81 0.44 -6.63
C ALA A 185 17.85 -0.53 -5.45
N SER A 186 16.69 -0.99 -4.96
CA SER A 186 16.59 -2.04 -3.93
C SER A 186 17.32 -3.31 -4.35
N LEU A 187 17.02 -3.84 -5.55
CA LEU A 187 17.68 -5.03 -6.08
C LEU A 187 19.20 -4.82 -6.26
N GLU A 188 19.62 -3.64 -6.74
CA GLU A 188 21.03 -3.30 -6.89
C GLU A 188 21.75 -3.23 -5.53
N CYS A 189 21.11 -2.71 -4.49
CA CYS A 189 21.63 -2.72 -3.12
C CYS A 189 21.84 -4.15 -2.61
N VAL A 190 20.84 -5.03 -2.74
CA VAL A 190 20.99 -6.45 -2.37
C VAL A 190 22.15 -7.10 -3.12
N ALA A 191 22.23 -6.90 -4.44
CA ALA A 191 23.29 -7.48 -5.25
C ALA A 191 24.68 -6.99 -4.84
N ARG A 192 24.86 -5.70 -4.54
CA ARG A 192 26.13 -5.11 -4.08
C ARG A 192 26.61 -5.73 -2.77
N GLU A 193 25.71 -5.87 -1.80
CA GLU A 193 26.03 -6.43 -0.48
C GLU A 193 26.47 -7.88 -0.61
N ILE A 194 25.74 -8.70 -1.38
CA ILE A 194 26.06 -10.13 -1.57
C ILE A 194 27.42 -10.34 -2.24
N VAL A 195 27.79 -9.48 -3.20
CA VAL A 195 29.06 -9.62 -3.92
C VAL A 195 30.22 -8.86 -3.27
N GLY A 196 29.96 -8.09 -2.20
CA GLY A 196 30.96 -7.26 -1.52
C GLY A 196 31.53 -6.14 -2.40
N ASP A 197 30.76 -5.60 -3.34
CA ASP A 197 31.18 -4.50 -4.23
C ASP A 197 30.23 -3.30 -4.11
N PRO A 198 30.47 -2.37 -3.17
CA PRO A 198 29.55 -1.27 -2.88
C PRO A 198 29.47 -0.22 -3.99
N LYS A 199 30.36 -0.24 -4.99
CA LYS A 199 30.43 0.80 -6.04
C LYS A 199 29.92 0.32 -7.40
N SER A 200 29.74 -0.98 -7.60
CA SER A 200 29.26 -1.51 -8.86
C SER A 200 27.79 -1.19 -9.11
N ASN A 201 27.33 -1.24 -10.35
CA ASN A 201 25.90 -1.22 -10.67
C ASN A 201 25.42 -2.63 -11.01
N LEU A 202 24.11 -2.87 -11.01
CA LEU A 202 23.55 -4.21 -11.23
C LEU A 202 24.00 -4.78 -12.58
N GLY A 203 23.97 -3.97 -13.65
CA GLY A 203 24.43 -4.38 -14.98
C GLY A 203 25.89 -4.84 -15.02
N HIS A 204 26.78 -4.21 -14.25
CA HIS A 204 28.18 -4.61 -14.11
C HIS A 204 28.35 -5.86 -13.24
N ILE A 205 27.59 -5.97 -12.14
CA ILE A 205 27.58 -7.15 -11.28
C ILE A 205 27.17 -8.39 -12.09
N MET A 206 26.06 -8.31 -12.82
CA MET A 206 25.53 -9.40 -13.64
C MET A 206 26.49 -9.87 -14.75
N LYS A 207 27.35 -8.98 -15.26
CA LYS A 207 28.36 -9.34 -16.28
C LYS A 207 29.62 -9.98 -15.71
N ARG A 208 29.96 -9.70 -14.45
CA ARG A 208 31.26 -10.06 -13.86
C ARG A 208 31.16 -11.25 -12.92
N VAL A 209 30.01 -11.43 -12.26
CA VAL A 209 29.79 -12.47 -11.25
C VAL A 209 29.04 -13.63 -11.89
N ASP A 210 29.79 -14.65 -12.27
CA ASP A 210 29.23 -15.86 -12.85
C ASP A 210 28.26 -16.53 -11.87
N ASN A 211 27.11 -16.96 -12.38
CA ASN A 211 26.12 -17.75 -11.66
C ASN A 211 25.57 -17.08 -10.37
N LEU A 212 25.62 -15.75 -10.27
CA LEU A 212 24.84 -15.00 -9.26
C LEU A 212 23.35 -15.31 -9.43
N ILE A 213 22.89 -15.26 -10.68
CA ILE A 213 21.64 -15.85 -11.18
C ILE A 213 22.04 -16.84 -12.29
N PRO A 214 21.48 -18.06 -12.31
CA PRO A 214 21.91 -19.07 -13.28
C PRO A 214 21.48 -18.72 -14.71
N PRO A 215 22.34 -18.90 -15.73
CA PRO A 215 21.93 -18.77 -17.11
C PRO A 215 20.87 -19.81 -17.51
N PRO A 216 19.88 -19.45 -18.36
CA PRO A 216 19.68 -18.16 -19.02
C PRO A 216 18.73 -17.21 -18.24
N LEU A 217 18.49 -17.46 -16.94
CA LEU A 217 17.56 -16.64 -16.14
C LEU A 217 18.11 -15.23 -15.88
N ASP A 218 19.44 -15.10 -15.81
CA ASP A 218 20.15 -13.82 -15.71
C ASP A 218 19.80 -12.83 -16.82
N ASP A 219 19.55 -13.31 -18.04
CA ASP A 219 19.13 -12.48 -19.18
C ASP A 219 17.84 -11.70 -18.89
N ALA A 220 16.91 -12.27 -18.11
CA ALA A 220 15.67 -11.58 -17.74
C ALA A 220 15.95 -10.36 -16.85
N VAL A 221 16.86 -10.52 -15.88
CA VAL A 221 17.25 -9.43 -14.96
C VAL A 221 18.05 -8.36 -15.71
N VAL A 222 18.95 -8.76 -16.63
CA VAL A 222 19.70 -7.82 -17.47
C VAL A 222 18.74 -6.99 -18.35
N LYS A 223 17.73 -7.62 -18.95
CA LYS A 223 16.72 -6.92 -19.77
C LYS A 223 15.81 -6.02 -18.93
N ALA A 224 15.40 -6.45 -17.74
CA ALA A 224 14.63 -5.63 -16.81
C ALA A 224 15.42 -4.39 -16.35
N TRP A 225 16.72 -4.55 -16.05
CA TRP A 225 17.61 -3.43 -15.74
C TRP A 225 17.79 -2.48 -16.93
N GLY A 226 17.90 -3.02 -18.15
CA GLY A 226 17.93 -2.23 -19.38
C GLY A 226 16.65 -1.42 -19.59
N TYR A 227 15.48 -2.04 -19.34
CA TYR A 227 14.19 -1.36 -19.36
C TYR A 227 14.12 -0.23 -18.32
N ALA A 228 14.47 -0.51 -17.06
CA ALA A 228 14.49 0.50 -15.99
C ALA A 228 15.44 1.67 -16.28
N SER A 229 16.54 1.41 -17.00
CA SER A 229 17.47 2.46 -17.42
C SER A 229 16.85 3.42 -18.45
N GLU A 230 16.09 2.90 -19.42
CA GLU A 230 15.47 3.70 -20.50
C GLU A 230 14.10 4.30 -20.12
N ASN A 231 13.36 3.64 -19.22
CA ASN A 231 12.00 4.02 -18.84
C ASN A 231 11.89 4.59 -17.42
N GLY A 232 12.93 4.40 -16.60
CA GLY A 232 13.08 5.00 -15.28
C GLY A 232 14.04 6.20 -15.32
N ARG A 233 15.34 5.93 -15.51
CA ARG A 233 16.42 6.94 -15.30
C ARG A 233 16.66 7.89 -16.48
N HIS A 234 16.47 7.43 -17.72
CA HIS A 234 16.72 8.18 -18.95
C HIS A 234 15.48 8.21 -19.86
N ILE A 235 14.33 8.62 -19.29
CA ILE A 235 13.06 8.68 -20.01
C ILE A 235 13.21 9.45 -21.31
N ARG A 236 12.68 8.87 -22.37
CA ARG A 236 12.47 9.53 -23.66
C ARG A 236 11.00 9.88 -23.80
N GLU A 237 10.73 10.99 -24.48
CA GLU A 237 9.36 11.42 -24.78
C GLU A 237 8.55 10.28 -25.43
N GLY A 238 7.36 10.01 -24.89
CA GLY A 238 6.46 8.95 -25.36
C GLY A 238 6.78 7.53 -24.87
N ARG A 239 7.65 7.36 -23.87
CA ARG A 239 7.99 6.05 -23.26
C ARG A 239 7.66 5.94 -21.77
N GLU A 240 6.69 6.71 -21.30
CA GLU A 240 6.26 6.63 -19.91
C GLU A 240 5.69 5.24 -19.61
N PRO A 241 6.18 4.57 -18.55
CA PRO A 241 5.69 3.25 -18.17
C PRO A 241 4.27 3.36 -17.62
N THR A 242 3.45 2.35 -17.93
CA THR A 242 2.13 2.14 -17.34
C THR A 242 2.23 1.69 -15.87
N GLU A 243 1.14 1.85 -15.11
CA GLU A 243 1.07 1.34 -13.72
C GLU A 243 1.33 -0.17 -13.67
N ALA A 244 0.78 -0.93 -14.62
CA ALA A 244 1.00 -2.37 -14.72
C ALA A 244 2.47 -2.75 -15.00
N GLU A 245 3.17 -1.96 -15.83
CA GLU A 245 4.61 -2.17 -16.05
C GLU A 245 5.44 -1.82 -14.81
N ALA A 246 5.08 -0.76 -14.09
CA ALA A 246 5.73 -0.42 -12.83
C ALA A 246 5.50 -1.49 -11.75
N GLU A 247 4.26 -1.93 -11.56
CA GLU A 247 3.89 -3.04 -10.65
C GLU A 247 4.69 -4.30 -10.99
N LEU A 248 4.77 -4.68 -12.28
CA LEU A 248 5.55 -5.82 -12.74
C LEU A 248 7.04 -5.71 -12.35
N ILE A 249 7.65 -4.55 -12.57
CA ILE A 249 9.06 -4.32 -12.25
C ILE A 249 9.30 -4.35 -10.74
N VAL A 250 8.42 -3.74 -9.94
CA VAL A 250 8.50 -3.77 -8.47
C VAL A 250 8.43 -5.22 -7.97
N GLY A 251 7.45 -5.99 -8.43
CA GLY A 251 7.29 -7.41 -8.06
C GLY A 251 8.48 -8.27 -8.50
N LEU A 252 9.02 -8.03 -9.70
CA LEU A 252 10.22 -8.71 -10.19
C LEU A 252 11.44 -8.40 -9.32
N CYS A 253 11.68 -7.13 -8.98
CA CYS A 253 12.83 -6.74 -8.15
C CYS A 253 12.73 -7.34 -6.75
N ALA A 254 11.54 -7.30 -6.12
CA ALA A 254 11.29 -7.95 -4.83
C ALA A 254 11.53 -9.48 -4.91
N SER A 255 11.05 -10.13 -5.98
CA SER A 255 11.25 -11.57 -6.14
C SER A 255 12.72 -11.95 -6.31
N VAL A 256 13.47 -11.20 -7.12
CA VAL A 256 14.89 -11.46 -7.36
C VAL A 256 15.72 -11.12 -6.14
N GLY A 257 15.43 -9.99 -5.46
CA GLY A 257 16.10 -9.59 -4.23
C GLY A 257 15.97 -10.67 -3.15
N ASN A 258 14.74 -11.13 -2.90
CA ASN A 258 14.45 -12.22 -1.96
C ASN A 258 15.20 -13.51 -2.33
N TYR A 259 15.22 -13.90 -3.60
CA TYR A 259 16.01 -15.05 -4.08
C TYR A 259 17.50 -14.90 -3.77
N LEU A 260 18.08 -13.73 -4.07
CA LEU A 260 19.50 -13.47 -3.85
C LEU A 260 19.86 -13.54 -2.36
N VAL A 261 19.08 -12.89 -1.49
CA VAL A 261 19.30 -12.91 -0.03
C VAL A 261 19.24 -14.34 0.51
N ARG A 262 18.25 -15.14 0.10
CA ARG A 262 18.13 -16.55 0.53
C ARG A 262 19.27 -17.43 0.04
N LYS A 263 19.84 -17.13 -1.12
CA LYS A 263 20.97 -17.89 -1.68
C LYS A 263 22.28 -17.57 -0.97
N SER A 264 22.42 -16.37 -0.42
CA SER A 264 23.60 -15.92 0.30
C SER A 264 23.58 -16.20 1.81
N ALA A 265 22.40 -16.47 2.39
CA ALA A 265 22.22 -16.87 3.78
C ALA A 265 22.65 -18.33 4.01
#